data_AF-A0A380K973-F1
#
_entry.id   AF-A0A380K973-F1
#
_cell.length_a   1.000
_cell.length_b   1.000
_cell.length_c   1.000
_cell.angle_alpha   90.00
_cell.angle_beta   90.00
_cell.angle_gamma   90.00
#
_symmetry.space_group_name_H-M   'P 1'
#
loop_
_entity.id
_entity.type
_entity.pdbx_description
1 polymer ?
#
loop_
_entity_poly.entity_id
_entity_poly.type
_entity_poly.pdbx_seq_one_letter_code
_entity_poly.pdbx_strand_id
1 'polypeptide(L)' 'MKYITLNNGIQMPMLGYGVYQIPNSQTKECVLEALKVGYRLIDIAQYYGNERGVGDAIKASGIPRKEIFITTN' A
#
# COMPACT_ATOMS: atom_id res chain seq x y z
N MET A 1 12.77 0.65 -8.37
CA MET A 1 11.48 1.40 -8.40
C MET A 1 11.76 2.82 -8.90
N LYS A 2 10.97 3.34 -9.85
CA LYS A 2 11.08 4.75 -10.28
C LYS A 2 10.19 5.63 -9.38
N TYR A 3 10.68 6.81 -9.03
CA TYR A 3 9.96 7.78 -8.20
C TYR A 3 9.69 9.06 -8.98
N ILE A 4 8.65 9.78 -8.57
CA ILE A 4 8.36 11.15 -9.00
C ILE A 4 8.31 12.06 -7.77
N THR A 5 8.78 13.30 -7.93
CA THR A 5 8.68 14.32 -6.89
C THR A 5 7.38 15.09 -7.10
N LEU A 6 6.52 15.06 -6.08
CA LEU A 6 5.29 15.85 -6.06
C LEU A 6 5.60 17.34 -5.87
N ASN A 7 4.63 18.22 -6.11
CA ASN A 7 4.81 19.67 -6.00
C ASN A 7 5.22 20.16 -4.59
N ASN A 8 5.03 19.33 -3.56
CA ASN A 8 5.43 19.56 -2.19
C ASN A 8 6.81 18.95 -1.82
N GLY A 9 7.56 18.46 -2.81
CA GLY A 9 8.90 17.90 -2.62
C GLY A 9 8.93 16.44 -2.15
N ILE A 10 7.78 15.82 -1.88
CA ILE A 10 7.71 14.41 -1.44
C ILE A 10 7.94 13.48 -2.64
N GLN A 11 8.76 12.45 -2.44
CA GLN A 11 8.95 11.39 -3.44
C GLN A 11 7.87 10.33 -3.32
N MET A 12 7.19 10.03 -4.43
CA MET A 12 6.17 8.99 -4.54
C MET A 12 6.60 7.92 -5.55
N PRO A 13 6.43 6.62 -5.24
CA PRO A 13 6.62 5.57 -6.25
C PRO A 13 5.71 5.77 -7.46
N MET A 14 6.24 5.62 -8.67
CA MET A 14 5.46 5.73 -9.92
C MET A 14 4.47 4.58 -10.13
N LEU A 15 4.70 3.45 -9.45
CA LEU A 15 3.86 2.25 -9.53
C LEU A 15 3.37 1.88 -8.14
N GLY A 16 2.07 1.61 -8.02
CA GLY A 16 1.40 1.23 -6.78
C GLY A 16 0.57 -0.03 -6.93
N TYR A 17 0.19 -0.61 -5.80
CA TYR A 17 -0.72 -1.74 -5.70
C TYR A 17 -2.06 -1.27 -5.15
N GLY A 18 -3.09 -1.34 -5.98
CA GLY A 18 -4.46 -0.99 -5.60
C GLY A 18 -5.22 -2.19 -5.06
N VAL A 19 -6.02 -1.98 -4.01
CA VAL A 19 -6.79 -3.04 -3.33
C VAL A 19 -8.29 -2.99 -3.59
N TYR A 20 -8.70 -2.26 -4.63
CA TYR A 20 -10.09 -2.18 -5.07
C TYR A 20 -10.64 -3.58 -5.41
N GLN A 21 -11.86 -3.87 -4.96
CA GLN A 21 -12.56 -5.17 -5.11
C GLN A 21 -11.89 -6.39 -4.44
N ILE A 22 -10.80 -6.22 -3.69
CA ILE A 22 -10.23 -7.31 -2.90
C ILE A 22 -11.07 -7.48 -1.62
N PRO A 23 -11.64 -8.66 -1.35
CA PRO A 23 -12.34 -8.92 -0.09
C PRO A 23 -11.42 -8.70 1.10
N ASN A 24 -11.93 -8.06 2.17
CA ASN A 24 -11.12 -7.76 3.36
C ASN A 24 -10.42 -8.99 3.97
N SER A 25 -11.01 -10.18 3.84
CA SER A 25 -10.41 -11.45 4.28
C SER A 25 -9.13 -11.84 3.53
N GLN A 26 -8.94 -11.35 2.30
CA GLN A 26 -7.80 -11.65 1.43
C GLN A 26 -6.80 -10.48 1.36
N THR A 27 -7.26 -9.26 1.65
CA THR A 27 -6.45 -8.03 1.51
C THR A 27 -5.11 -8.11 2.22
N LYS A 28 -5.05 -8.71 3.41
CA LYS A 28 -3.79 -8.84 4.15
C LYS A 28 -2.74 -9.63 3.38
N GLU A 29 -3.13 -10.79 2.84
CA GLU A 29 -2.21 -11.68 2.12
C GLU A 29 -1.78 -11.05 0.79
N CYS A 30 -2.73 -10.49 0.04
CA CYS A 30 -2.45 -9.79 -1.21
C CYS A 30 -1.44 -8.64 -1.02
N VAL A 31 -1.61 -7.82 0.02
CA VAL A 31 -0.72 -6.69 0.31
C VAL A 31 0.65 -7.19 0.79
N LEU A 32 0.71 -8.24 1.60
CA LEU A 32 1.99 -8.85 2.00
C LEU A 32 2.78 -9.34 0.79
N GLU A 33 2.14 -10.03 -0.15
CA GLU A 33 2.79 -10.46 -1.38
C GLU A 33 3.25 -9.28 -2.24
N ALA A 34 2.43 -8.24 -2.38
CA ALA A 34 2.84 -7.02 -3.07
C ALA A 34 4.10 -6.41 -2.44
N LEU A 35 4.13 -6.29 -1.10
CA LEU A 35 5.28 -5.76 -0.36
C LEU A 35 6.54 -6.65 -0.52
N LYS A 36 6.37 -7.99 -0.54
CA LYS A 36 7.45 -8.96 -0.77
C LYS A 36 8.05 -8.85 -2.18
N VAL A 37 7.22 -8.68 -3.20
CA VAL A 37 7.67 -8.49 -4.60
C VAL A 37 8.32 -7.12 -4.81
N GLY A 38 8.14 -6.19 -3.87
CA GLY A 38 8.87 -4.93 -3.81
C GLY A 38 8.02 -3.69 -4.00
N TYR A 39 6.68 -3.81 -4.04
CA TYR A 39 5.80 -2.65 -4.03
C TYR A 39 6.01 -1.82 -2.75
N ARG A 40 5.94 -0.51 -2.91
CA ARG A 40 6.07 0.46 -1.80
C ARG A 40 4.99 1.53 -1.79
N LEU A 41 4.08 1.53 -2.77
CA LEU A 41 2.88 2.36 -2.78
C LEU A 41 1.67 1.44 -2.70
N ILE A 42 0.84 1.60 -1.67
CA ILE A 42 -0.42 0.87 -1.49
C ILE A 42 -1.57 1.87 -1.57
N ASP A 43 -2.49 1.61 -2.48
CA ASP A 43 -3.67 2.45 -2.71
C ASP A 43 -4.95 1.75 -2.23
N ILE A 44 -5.70 2.45 -1.38
CA ILE A 44 -6.95 1.99 -0.79
C ILE A 44 -7.99 3.14 -0.79
N ALA A 45 -9.23 2.84 -0.42
CA ALA A 45 -10.25 3.83 -0.08
C ALA A 45 -11.14 3.28 1.03
N GLN A 46 -11.72 4.16 1.84
CA GLN A 46 -12.65 3.80 2.91
C GLN A 46 -13.85 2.99 2.37
N TYR A 47 -14.35 3.35 1.18
CA TYR A 47 -15.46 2.66 0.52
C TYR A 47 -15.18 1.17 0.26
N TYR A 48 -13.91 0.76 0.15
CA TYR A 48 -13.55 -0.64 -0.12
C TYR A 48 -13.70 -1.53 1.12
N GLY A 49 -13.81 -0.92 2.32
CA GLY A 49 -14.06 -1.64 3.56
C GLY A 49 -12.93 -2.59 4.00
N ASN A 50 -11.72 -2.41 3.46
CA ASN A 50 -10.59 -3.33 3.66
C ASN A 50 -9.31 -2.67 4.24
N GLU A 51 -9.44 -1.48 4.86
CA GLU A 51 -8.32 -0.73 5.45
C GLU A 51 -7.62 -1.48 6.58
N ARG A 52 -8.39 -2.29 7.33
CA ARG A 52 -7.82 -3.12 8.39
C ARG A 52 -6.91 -4.20 7.83
N GLY A 53 -7.27 -4.83 6.72
CA GLY A 53 -6.41 -5.80 6.03
C GLY A 53 -5.08 -5.19 5.58
N VAL A 54 -5.11 -3.97 5.02
CA VAL A 54 -3.89 -3.22 4.65
C VAL A 54 -3.05 -2.89 5.88
N GLY A 55 -3.66 -2.37 6.95
CA GLY A 55 -2.96 -2.03 8.19
C GLY A 55 -2.27 -3.23 8.84
N ASP A 56 -2.94 -4.38 8.85
CA ASP A 56 -2.40 -5.63 9.40
C ASP A 56 -1.25 -6.18 8.54
N ALA A 57 -1.33 -6.05 7.20
CA ALA A 57 -0.25 -6.42 6.30
C ALA A 57 1.00 -5.56 6.51
N ILE A 58 0.82 -4.24 6.64
CA ILE A 58 1.94 -3.30 6.86
C ILE A 58 2.66 -3.64 8.16
N LYS A 59 1.92 -3.86 9.26
CA LYS A 59 2.51 -4.25 10.55
C LYS A 59 3.25 -5.58 10.47
N ALA A 60 2.67 -6.56 9.78
CA ALA A 60 3.27 -7.89 9.62
C ALA A 60 4.47 -7.92 8.66
N SER A 61 4.58 -6.95 7.74
CA SER A 61 5.63 -6.95 6.71
C SER A 61 7.05 -6.77 7.24
N GLY A 62 7.21 -6.19 8.45
CA GLY A 62 8.53 -5.83 9.00
C GLY A 62 9.24 -4.68 8.27
N ILE A 63 8.62 -4.11 7.23
CA ILE A 63 9.20 -2.98 6.47
C ILE A 63 9.05 -1.70 7.30
N PRO A 64 10.09 -0.86 7.42
CA PRO A 64 9.99 0.42 8.11
C PRO A 64 8.86 1.27 7.52
N ARG A 65 7.99 1.81 8.37
CA ARG A 65 6.81 2.58 7.93
C ARG A 65 7.16 3.71 6.95
N LYS A 66 8.31 4.36 7.12
CA LYS A 66 8.80 5.45 6.26
C LYS A 66 9.09 5.03 4.80
N GLU A 67 9.23 3.73 4.54
CA GLU A 67 9.48 3.19 3.21
C GLU A 67 8.19 2.85 2.46
N ILE A 68 7.03 2.89 3.13
CA ILE A 68 5.73 2.60 2.55
C ILE A 68 4.96 3.90 2.34
N PHE A 69 4.58 4.16 1.09
CA PHE A 69 3.64 5.20 0.72
C PHE A 69 2.22 4.62 0.75
N ILE A 70 1.29 5.29 1.43
CA ILE A 70 -0.11 4.86 1.53
C ILE A 70 -0.98 5.99 1.01
N THR A 71 -1.92 5.66 0.13
CA THR A 71 -2.98 6.56 -0.33
C THR A 71 -4.33 6.00 0.13
N THR A 72 -5.20 6.87 0.64
CA THR A 72 -6.59 6.55 0.97
C THR A 72 -7.51 7.70 0.58
N ASN A 73 -8.77 7.40 0.28
CA ASN A 73 -9.84 8.35 -0.04
C ASN A 73 -11.14 7.99 0.69
#